data_AF-A0AAV0P5X7-F1
#
_entry.id   AF-A0AAV0P5X7-F1
#
_cell.length_a   1.000
_cell.length_b   1.000
_cell.length_c   1.000
_cell.angle_alpha   90.00
_cell.angle_beta   90.00
_cell.angle_gamma   90.00
#
_symmetry.space_group_name_H-M   'P 1'
#
loop_
_entity.id
_entity.type
_entity.pdbx_description
1 polymer ?
#
loop_
_entity_poly.entity_id
_entity_poly.type
_entity_poly.pdbx_seq_one_letter_code
_entity_poly.pdbx_strand_id
1 'polypeptide(L)' 'MAAAPKKPVNVPFRRNYAPTWAFDHIKYYNGGNDIQLVLDKYTGTSFQSKGSYLFGHFSMQIKMVPGD' A
#
# COMPACT_ATOMS: atom_id res chain seq x y z
N MET A 1 10.57 30.75 -3.03
CA MET A 1 9.39 30.08 -2.43
C MET A 1 9.27 28.70 -3.04
N ALA A 2 9.16 27.63 -2.25
CA ALA A 2 9.00 26.28 -2.79
C ALA A 2 7.57 26.10 -3.35
N ALA A 3 7.44 25.44 -4.50
CA ALA A 3 6.15 25.18 -5.12
C ALA A 3 5.31 24.20 -4.26
N ALA A 4 3.98 24.37 -4.27
CA ALA A 4 3.08 23.47 -3.58
C ALA A 4 3.21 22.02 -4.13
N PRO A 5 3.22 21.00 -3.26
CA PRO A 5 3.31 19.61 -3.70
C PRO A 5 2.12 19.23 -4.58
N LYS A 6 2.37 18.41 -5.61
CA LYS A 6 1.33 17.90 -6.50
C LYS A 6 0.30 17.08 -5.72
N LYS A 7 -0.98 17.21 -6.08
CA LYS A 7 -2.06 16.40 -5.51
C LYS A 7 -1.78 14.91 -5.76
N PRO A 8 -1.94 14.03 -4.74
CA PRO A 8 -1.84 12.59 -4.92
C PRO A 8 -2.85 12.07 -5.96
N VAL A 9 -2.42 11.13 -6.79
CA VAL A 9 -3.27 10.45 -7.79
C VAL A 9 -3.37 8.98 -7.40
N ASN A 10 -4.60 8.46 -7.32
CA ASN A 10 -4.84 7.06 -7.01
C ASN A 10 -4.45 6.17 -8.21
N VAL A 11 -3.77 5.06 -7.93
CA VAL A 11 -3.22 4.13 -8.93
C VAL A 11 -3.29 2.69 -8.40
N PRO A 12 -3.34 1.67 -9.28
CA PRO A 12 -3.30 0.27 -8.84
C PRO A 12 -2.03 -0.03 -8.04
N PHE A 13 -2.18 -0.78 -6.95
CA PHE A 13 -1.10 -1.17 -6.03
C PHE A 13 0.12 -1.74 -6.75
N ARG A 14 -0.10 -2.66 -7.70
CA ARG A 14 0.97 -3.35 -8.45
C ARG A 14 1.82 -2.41 -9.30
N ARG A 15 1.39 -1.16 -9.52
CA ARG A 15 2.18 -0.16 -10.25
C ARG A 15 3.44 0.21 -9.47
N ASN A 16 3.32 0.42 -8.16
CA ASN A 16 4.40 0.98 -7.34
C ASN A 16 4.96 -0.01 -6.30
N TYR A 17 4.17 -1.02 -5.91
CA TYR A 17 4.49 -1.90 -4.80
C TYR A 17 4.46 -3.38 -5.20
N ALA A 18 5.13 -4.21 -4.40
CA ALA A 18 5.11 -5.66 -4.49
C ALA A 18 5.01 -6.27 -3.08
N PRO A 19 4.30 -7.39 -2.91
CA PRO A 19 4.31 -8.15 -1.66
C PRO A 19 5.72 -8.63 -1.32
N THR A 20 6.04 -8.70 -0.04
CA THR A 20 7.33 -9.22 0.46
C THR A 20 7.17 -10.51 1.26
N TRP A 21 6.00 -10.72 1.86
CA TRP A 21 5.72 -11.85 2.73
C TRP A 21 4.24 -12.23 2.66
N ALA A 22 3.93 -13.51 2.84
CA ALA A 22 2.55 -14.05 2.86
C ALA A 22 1.66 -13.46 1.74
N PHE A 23 1.96 -13.85 0.50
CA PHE A 23 1.37 -13.27 -0.71
C PHE A 23 -0.14 -13.55 -0.82
N ASP A 24 -0.57 -14.65 -0.22
CA ASP A 24 -1.96 -15.09 -0.06
C ASP A 24 -2.75 -14.26 0.96
N HIS A 25 -2.06 -13.56 1.86
CA HIS A 25 -2.66 -12.69 2.88
C HIS A 25 -2.90 -11.25 2.38
N ILE A 26 -2.69 -10.99 1.09
CA ILE A 26 -3.04 -9.73 0.41
C ILE A 26 -4.21 -9.98 -0.54
N LYS A 27 -5.37 -9.41 -0.20
CA LYS A 27 -6.55 -9.45 -1.07
C LYS A 27 -6.58 -8.21 -1.95
N TYR A 28 -6.86 -8.39 -3.23
CA TYR A 28 -6.95 -7.32 -4.22
C TYR A 28 -8.41 -7.07 -4.57
N TYR A 29 -8.82 -5.81 -4.56
CA TYR A 29 -10.15 -5.37 -4.95
C TYR A 29 -10.05 -4.28 -6.01
N ASN A 30 -11.13 -4.03 -6.76
CA ASN A 30 -11.22 -2.94 -7.74
C ASN A 30 -10.04 -2.90 -8.73
N GLY A 31 -9.66 -4.06 -9.27
CA GLY A 31 -8.53 -4.18 -10.19
C GLY A 31 -7.15 -3.94 -9.54
N GLY A 32 -7.09 -4.01 -8.22
CA GLY A 32 -5.89 -3.74 -7.42
C GLY A 32 -5.71 -2.28 -7.01
N ASN A 33 -6.72 -1.42 -7.20
CA ASN A 33 -6.72 -0.07 -6.63
C ASN A 33 -6.82 -0.10 -5.10
N ASP A 34 -7.51 -1.11 -4.56
CA ASP A 34 -7.62 -1.32 -3.13
C ASP A 34 -7.04 -2.69 -2.77
N ILE A 35 -6.35 -2.74 -1.63
CA ILE A 35 -5.86 -3.98 -1.07
C ILE A 35 -6.24 -4.10 0.40
N GLN A 36 -6.37 -5.33 0.86
CA GLN A 36 -6.54 -5.64 2.28
C GLN A 36 -5.43 -6.57 2.73
N LEU A 37 -4.78 -6.18 3.81
CA LEU A 37 -3.81 -7.01 4.52
C LEU A 37 -4.56 -7.80 5.59
N VAL A 38 -4.30 -9.10 5.65
CA VAL A 38 -4.89 -10.01 6.64
C VAL A 38 -3.80 -10.47 7.61
N LEU A 39 -4.13 -10.43 8.89
CA LEU A 39 -3.33 -10.99 9.97
C LEU A 39 -4.14 -12.11 10.62
N ASP A 40 -3.54 -13.27 10.77
CA ASP A 40 -4.10 -14.38 11.53
C ASP A 40 -3.07 -14.92 12.55
N LYS A 41 -3.41 -16.03 13.20
CA LYS A 41 -2.54 -16.65 14.22
C LYS A 41 -1.24 -17.24 13.67
N TYR A 42 -1.17 -17.48 12.36
CA TYR A 42 -0.03 -18.09 11.70
C TYR A 42 0.91 -17.05 11.12
N THR A 43 0.36 -16.01 10.49
CA THR A 43 1.18 -15.00 9.85
C THR A 43 0.46 -13.68 9.62
N GLY A 44 1.26 -12.61 9.55
CA GLY A 44 0.85 -11.34 8.96
C GLY A 44 1.32 -11.26 7.51
N THR A 45 1.22 -10.06 6.92
CA THR A 45 1.70 -9.82 5.56
C THR A 45 2.34 -8.44 5.45
N SER A 46 3.15 -8.25 4.41
CA SER A 46 3.84 -6.99 4.17
C SER A 46 4.08 -6.78 2.68
N PHE A 47 4.35 -5.53 2.33
CA PHE A 47 4.70 -5.12 0.98
C PHE A 47 5.78 -4.04 1.02
N GLN A 48 6.47 -3.87 -0.10
CA GLN A 48 7.50 -2.84 -0.27
C GLN A 48 7.36 -2.14 -1.62
N SER A 49 7.91 -0.94 -1.71
CA SER A 49 8.00 -0.23 -2.99
C SER A 49 8.99 -0.92 -3.91
N LYS A 50 8.70 -0.92 -5.21
CA LYS A 50 9.61 -1.44 -6.23
C LYS A 50 10.83 -0.53 -6.44
N GLY A 51 10.64 0.77 -6.23
CA GLY A 51 11.69 1.78 -6.32
C GLY A 51 12.24 2.15 -4.95
N SER A 52 13.49 2.61 -4.96
CA SER A 52 14.13 3.29 -3.83
C SER A 52 14.07 4.80 -4.08
N TYR A 53 13.79 5.57 -3.03
CA TYR A 53 13.61 7.02 -3.12
C TYR A 53 14.42 7.73 -2.04
N LEU A 54 15.19 8.76 -2.42
CA LEU A 54 15.93 9.60 -1.46
C LEU A 54 15.06 10.73 -0.90
N PHE A 55 14.20 11.31 -1.75
CA PHE A 55 13.21 12.34 -1.41
C PHE A 55 11.91 12.04 -2.14
N GLY A 56 10.78 12.50 -1.61
CA GLY A 56 9.49 12.30 -2.29
C GLY A 56 8.29 12.73 -1.46
N HIS A 57 7.13 12.66 -2.08
CA HIS A 57 5.83 12.80 -1.43
C HIS A 57 5.09 11.46 -1.55
N PHE A 58 4.94 10.76 -0.42
CA PHE A 58 4.28 9.47 -0.34
C PHE A 58 2.92 9.64 0.32
N SER A 59 1.90 9.09 -0.31
CA SER A 59 0.52 9.20 0.17
C SER A 59 -0.18 7.86 0.01
N MET A 60 -0.88 7.44 1.06
CA MET A 60 -1.66 6.23 1.10
C MET A 60 -2.98 6.51 1.79
N GLN A 61 -4.06 5.92 1.27
CA GLN A 61 -5.35 5.90 1.95
C GLN A 61 -5.43 4.62 2.78
N ILE A 62 -5.62 4.76 4.09
CA ILE A 62 -5.60 3.64 5.04
C ILE A 62 -6.89 3.64 5.85
N LYS A 63 -7.54 2.47 5.92
CA LYS A 63 -8.62 2.19 6.86
C LYS A 63 -8.13 1.12 7.83
N MET A 64 -8.17 1.43 9.13
CA MET A 64 -7.70 0.54 10.18
C MET A 64 -8.66 -0.63 10.42
N VAL A 65 -8.13 -1.69 11.04
CA VAL A 65 -8.92 -2.84 11.49
C VAL A 65 -9.99 -2.36 12.49
N PRO A 66 -11.26 -2.77 12.35
CA PRO A 66 -12.32 -2.40 13.29
C PRO A 66 -12.30 -3.27 14.55
N GLY A 67 -12.85 -2.73 15.65
CA GLY A 67 -12.91 -3.39 16.96
C GLY A 67 -11.93 -2.75 17.94
N ASP A 68 -12.45 -2.28 19.08
CA ASP A 68 -11.65 -1.85 20.24
C ASP A 68 -11.43 -3.03 21.20
#